data_AF-A0A5C7ABC7-F1
#
_entry.id   AF-A0A5C7ABC7-F1
#
_cell.length_a   1.000
_cell.length_b   1.000
_cell.length_c   1.000
_cell.angle_alpha   90.00
_cell.angle_beta   90.00
_cell.angle_gamma   90.00
#
_symmetry.space_group_name_H-M   'P 1'
#
loop_
_entity.id
_entity.type
_entity.pdbx_description
1 polymer ?
#
loop_
_entity_poly.entity_id
_entity_poly.type
_entity_poly.pdbx_seq_one_letter_code
_entity_poly.pdbx_strand_id
1 'polypeptide(L)' 'MKGIVRIIYLTLFISCINEGFAQNGKTFLQFEGKDGPGKGKNIVLISGDDEYRSEESMPMMAKILATHYGFNTTVLFPI' A
#
# COMPACT_ATOMS: atom_id res chain seq x y z
N MET A 1 -7.59 25.11 33.33
CA MET A 1 -7.69 23.63 33.23
C MET A 1 -8.98 23.11 32.59
N LYS A 2 -10.18 23.55 33.00
CA LYS A 2 -11.46 23.02 32.45
C LYS A 2 -11.64 23.21 30.93
N GLY A 3 -11.13 24.31 30.35
CA GLY A 3 -11.19 24.56 28.90
C GLY A 3 -10.31 23.61 28.06
N ILE A 4 -9.12 23.27 28.55
CA ILE A 4 -8.19 22.34 27.88
C ILE A 4 -8.81 20.94 27.83
N VAL A 5 -9.41 20.50 28.93
CA VAL A 5 -10.09 19.19 29.00
C VAL A 5 -11.25 19.10 27.99
N ARG A 6 -12.01 20.20 27.80
CA ARG A 6 -13.11 20.24 26.83
C ARG A 6 -12.63 20.20 25.37
N ILE A 7 -11.48 20.82 25.08
CA ILE A 7 -10.84 20.74 23.76
C ILE A 7 -10.38 19.31 23.48
N ILE A 8 -9.79 18.62 24.46
CA ILE A 8 -9.36 17.22 24.32
C ILE A 8 -10.55 16.32 23.99
N TYR A 9 -11.66 16.45 24.71
CA TYR A 9 -12.88 15.68 24.41
C TYR A 9 -13.44 15.98 23.02
N LEU A 10 -13.39 17.24 22.58
CA LEU A 10 -13.85 17.62 21.24
C LEU A 10 -12.96 17.02 20.13
N THR A 11 -11.63 17.04 20.31
CA THR A 11 -10.70 16.41 19.36
C THR A 11 -10.83 14.89 19.32
N LEU A 12 -11.08 14.26 20.46
CA LEU A 12 -11.33 12.81 20.53
C LEU A 12 -12.62 12.45 19.79
N PHE A 13 -13.68 13.23 19.97
CA PHE A 13 -14.95 13.02 19.28
C PHE A 13 -14.82 13.19 17.76
N ILE A 14 -14.05 14.18 17.30
CA ILE A 14 -13.76 14.40 15.87
C ILE A 14 -12.93 13.25 15.28
N SER A 15 -12.05 12.61 16.05
CA SER A 15 -11.29 11.47 15.54
C SER A 15 -12.16 10.24 15.24
N CYS A 16 -13.30 10.08 15.93
CA CYS A 16 -14.24 8.97 15.73
C CYS A 16 -15.13 9.09 14.48
N ILE A 17 -15.24 10.28 13.88
CA ILE A 17 -16.02 10.53 12.64
C ILE A 17 -15.19 10.41 11.36
N ASN A 18 -13.94 9.95 11.44
CA ASN A 18 -13.22 9.58 10.23
C ASN A 18 -13.91 8.36 9.59
N GLU A 19 -14.55 8.57 8.45
CA GLU A 19 -15.00 7.49 7.59
C GLU A 19 -13.80 6.59 7.29
N GLY A 20 -13.94 5.30 7.61
CA GLY A 20 -12.93 4.32 7.27
C GLY A 20 -12.86 4.20 5.75
N PHE A 21 -11.84 4.80 5.13
CA PHE A 21 -11.58 4.63 3.71
C PHE A 21 -11.21 3.17 3.45
N ALA A 22 -12.20 2.33 3.12
CA ALA A 22 -11.95 1.02 2.56
C ALA A 22 -11.29 1.19 1.19
N GLN A 23 -10.32 0.33 0.87
CA GLN A 23 -9.67 0.32 -0.44
C GLN A 23 -10.75 0.11 -1.52
N ASN A 24 -10.84 1.05 -2.46
CA ASN A 24 -11.91 1.13 -3.45
C ASN A 24 -11.78 0.03 -4.53
N GLY A 25 -12.04 -1.22 -4.18
CA GLY A 25 -12.10 -2.37 -5.10
C GLY A 25 -10.83 -2.69 -5.89
N LYS A 26 -9.71 -1.97 -5.65
CA LYS A 26 -8.43 -2.23 -6.30
C LYS A 26 -7.81 -3.50 -5.69
N THR A 27 -7.89 -4.61 -6.41
CA THR A 27 -7.30 -5.91 -6.03
C THR A 27 -5.83 -6.02 -6.42
N PHE A 28 -5.14 -4.88 -6.61
CA PHE A 28 -3.74 -4.84 -7.01
C PHE A 28 -3.00 -3.64 -6.41
N LEU A 29 -1.68 -3.77 -6.29
CA LEU A 29 -0.76 -2.70 -5.94
C LEU A 29 0.15 -2.39 -7.14
N GLN A 30 0.49 -1.13 -7.34
CA GLN A 30 1.37 -0.70 -8.44
C GLN A 30 2.45 0.25 -7.93
N PHE A 31 3.68 0.05 -8.41
CA PHE A 31 4.81 0.94 -8.14
C PHE A 31 5.43 1.39 -9.46
N GLU A 32 5.61 2.69 -9.62
CA GLU A 32 6.33 3.25 -10.78
C GLU A 32 7.83 3.04 -10.62
N GLY A 33 8.47 2.58 -11.70
CA GLY A 33 9.90 2.38 -11.77
C GLY A 33 10.65 3.70 -11.85
N LYS A 34 11.77 3.79 -11.12
CA LYS A 34 12.74 4.88 -11.25
C LYS A 34 13.69 4.65 -12.43
N ASP A 35 14.78 5.42 -12.49
CA ASP A 35 15.88 5.13 -13.42
C ASP A 35 16.59 3.83 -13.04
N GLY A 36 17.02 3.08 -14.05
CA GLY A 36 17.70 1.80 -13.86
C GLY A 36 17.61 0.89 -15.09
N PRO A 37 18.22 -0.31 -15.03
CA PRO A 37 18.22 -1.26 -16.14
C PRO A 37 16.83 -1.76 -16.56
N GLY A 38 15.84 -1.61 -15.67
CA GLY A 38 14.44 -1.97 -15.89
C GLY A 38 13.58 -0.84 -16.46
N LYS A 39 14.14 0.36 -16.70
CA LYS A 39 13.37 1.53 -17.17
C LYS A 39 12.58 1.21 -18.44
N GLY A 40 11.30 1.55 -18.43
CA GLY A 40 10.37 1.30 -19.55
C GLY A 40 9.87 -0.14 -19.64
N LYS A 41 10.25 -1.02 -18.69
CA LYS A 41 9.77 -2.41 -18.63
C LYS A 41 8.77 -2.58 -17.49
N ASN A 42 7.85 -3.53 -17.67
CA ASN A 42 6.80 -3.84 -16.70
C ASN A 42 6.99 -5.28 -16.18
N ILE A 43 6.84 -5.46 -14.87
CA ILE A 43 6.80 -6.77 -14.21
C ILE A 43 5.45 -6.92 -13.51
N VAL A 44 4.79 -8.06 -13.72
CA VAL A 44 3.58 -8.45 -12.98
C VAL A 44 3.93 -9.58 -12.03
N LEU A 45 3.61 -9.40 -10.76
CA LEU A 45 3.79 -10.36 -9.67
C LEU A 45 2.41 -10.87 -9.26
N ILE A 46 2.22 -12.20 -9.27
CA ILE A 46 0.95 -12.84 -8.93
C ILE A 46 1.10 -13.48 -7.55
N SER A 47 0.45 -12.92 -6.53
CA SER A 47 0.38 -13.53 -5.20
C SER A 47 -0.80 -14.51 -5.12
N GLY A 48 -1.03 -15.10 -3.95
CA GLY A 48 -2.07 -16.11 -3.72
C GLY A 48 -1.55 -17.48 -3.33
N ASP A 49 -0.28 -17.59 -2.99
CA ASP A 49 0.26 -18.82 -2.38
C ASP A 49 -0.10 -18.91 -0.89
N ASP A 50 -0.78 -19.99 -0.51
CA ASP A 50 -1.27 -20.25 0.85
C ASP A 50 -0.14 -20.61 1.83
N GLU A 51 0.96 -21.18 1.34
CA GLU A 51 2.03 -21.73 2.19
C GLU A 51 2.97 -20.63 2.71
N TYR A 52 3.29 -19.63 1.87
CA TYR A 52 4.30 -18.61 2.16
C TYR A 52 3.77 -17.18 2.27
N ARG A 53 2.43 -17.01 2.26
CA ARG A 53 1.77 -15.70 2.41
C ARG A 53 2.35 -14.65 1.47
N SER A 54 2.39 -15.00 0.20
CA SER A 54 2.98 -14.19 -0.88
C SER A 54 2.41 -12.76 -0.97
N GLU A 55 1.21 -12.53 -0.43
CA GLU A 55 0.55 -11.23 -0.28
C GLU A 55 1.38 -10.25 0.55
N GLU A 56 2.23 -10.73 1.45
CA GLU A 56 3.09 -9.87 2.27
C GLU A 56 4.46 -9.64 1.62
N SER A 57 5.03 -10.68 0.99
CA SER A 57 6.38 -10.62 0.43
C SER A 57 6.44 -9.95 -0.95
N MET A 58 5.48 -10.20 -1.83
CA MET A 58 5.47 -9.67 -3.19
C MET A 58 5.35 -8.15 -3.28
N PRO A 59 4.56 -7.44 -2.43
CA PRO A 59 4.57 -5.97 -2.41
C PRO A 59 5.94 -5.37 -2.12
N MET A 60 6.69 -5.98 -1.20
CA MET A 60 8.02 -5.47 -0.88
C MET A 60 9.02 -5.78 -2.00
N MET A 61 8.93 -6.96 -2.61
CA MET A 61 9.72 -7.30 -3.80
C MET A 61 9.43 -6.34 -4.96
N ALA A 62 8.16 -6.04 -5.22
CA ALA A 62 7.70 -5.10 -6.24
C ALA A 62 8.31 -3.70 -6.02
N LYS A 63 8.30 -3.23 -4.78
CA LYS A 63 8.88 -1.94 -4.39
C LYS A 63 10.40 -1.90 -4.58
N ILE A 64 11.12 -2.98 -4.24
CA ILE A 64 12.56 -3.09 -4.44
C ILE A 64 12.90 -3.01 -5.94
N LEU A 65 12.21 -3.80 -6.77
CA LEU A 65 12.39 -3.81 -8.22
C LEU A 65 12.12 -2.44 -8.85
N ALA A 66 11.08 -1.75 -8.39
CA ALA A 66 10.76 -0.40 -8.87
C ALA A 66 11.78 0.65 -8.42
N THR A 67 12.17 0.61 -7.14
CA THR A 67 13.02 1.64 -6.53
C THR A 67 14.48 1.52 -6.96
N HIS A 68 15.02 0.30 -7.01
CA HIS A 68 16.45 0.06 -7.20
C HIS A 68 16.81 -0.33 -8.63
N TYR A 69 15.87 -0.89 -9.38
CA TYR A 69 16.14 -1.40 -10.73
C TYR A 69 15.31 -0.72 -11.82
N GLY A 70 14.34 0.12 -11.45
CA GLY A 70 13.62 0.97 -12.40
C GLY A 70 12.48 0.29 -13.16
N PHE A 71 12.03 -0.88 -12.72
CA PHE A 71 10.88 -1.55 -13.33
C PHE A 71 9.56 -0.93 -12.84
N ASN A 72 8.60 -0.75 -13.74
CA ASN A 72 7.21 -0.59 -13.29
C ASN A 72 6.72 -1.95 -12.79
N THR A 73 6.18 -2.02 -11.59
CA THR A 73 5.72 -3.29 -11.01
C THR A 73 4.25 -3.24 -10.65
N THR A 74 3.55 -4.35 -10.86
CA THR A 74 2.16 -4.55 -10.44
C THR A 74 2.07 -5.85 -9.66
N VAL A 75 1.43 -5.85 -8.50
CA VAL A 75 1.15 -7.04 -7.68
C VAL A 75 -0.34 -7.31 -7.74
N LEU A 76 -0.71 -8.50 -8.18
CA LEU A 76 -2.09 -8.99 -8.21
C LEU A 76 -2.32 -9.90 -7.01
N PHE A 77 -3.46 -9.70 -6.33
CA PHE A 77 -3.87 -10.52 -5.19
C PHE A 77 -4.96 -11.51 -5.61
N PRO A 78 -5.04 -12.69 -4.93
CA PRO A 78 -6.20 -13.57 -5.07
C PRO A 78 -7.47 -12.84 -4.60
N ILE A 79 -8.61 -13.21 -5.18
CA ILE A 79 -9.96 -12.67 -4.86
C ILE A 79 -10.61 -13.52 -3.78
#